data_AF-A0A969MUG0-F1
#
_entry.id   AF-A0A969MUG0-F1
#
_cell.length_a   1.000
_cell.length_b   1.000
_cell.length_c   1.000
_cell.angle_alpha   90.00
_cell.angle_beta   90.00
_cell.angle_gamma   90.00
#
_symmetry.space_group_name_H-M   'P 1'
#
loop_
_entity.id
_entity.type
_entity.pdbx_description
1 polymer ?
#
loop_
_entity_poly.entity_id
_entity_poly.type
_entity_poly.pdbx_seq_one_letter_code
_entity_poly.pdbx_strand_id
1 'polypeptide(L)'
;MLISELEPPKRLPLYPPSNTKEIAENGLNEECSQPSTPSELLSHRQEIEIFFSTFFTIFVAELGDKTQVTTMLISAESQAPWVVFVGAGAALIATSLLGVLLGRWLASRVSPRVLETATGTILLIVSILLLWDVVSA
;
A
#
# COMPACT_ATOMS: atom_id res chain seq x y z
N MET A 1 34.76 21.72 48.12
CA MET A 1 35.27 20.67 49.02
C MET A 1 34.13 20.40 50.00
N LEU A 2 33.28 19.37 49.91
CA LEU A 2 33.36 18.03 49.33
C LEU A 2 32.01 17.68 48.63
N ILE A 3 32.01 17.27 47.35
CA ILE A 3 31.77 15.88 46.84
C ILE A 3 30.35 15.38 47.20
N SER A 4 29.35 15.59 46.31
CA SER A 4 28.91 14.60 45.31
C SER A 4 28.44 13.30 45.93
N GLU A 5 27.19 13.29 46.40
CA GLU A 5 26.50 12.07 46.81
C GLU A 5 26.05 11.27 45.58
N LEU A 6 27.02 10.59 44.97
CA LEU A 6 26.80 9.52 44.02
C LEU A 6 26.46 8.28 44.85
N GLU A 7 25.16 8.01 45.03
CA GLU A 7 24.74 6.69 45.45
C GLU A 7 25.38 5.65 44.50
N PRO A 8 26.07 4.62 45.03
CA PRO A 8 26.68 3.62 44.17
C PRO A 8 25.58 2.93 43.34
N PRO A 9 25.82 2.65 42.05
CA PRO A 9 24.84 1.94 41.25
C PRO A 9 24.57 0.59 41.89
N LYS A 10 23.31 0.32 42.20
CA LYS A 10 22.82 -0.97 42.71
C LYS A 10 23.38 -2.07 41.79
N ARG A 11 24.28 -2.92 42.31
CA ARG A 11 24.81 -4.04 41.52
C ARG A 11 23.64 -4.91 41.08
N LEU A 12 23.44 -5.01 39.77
CA LEU A 12 22.59 -6.05 39.19
C LEU A 12 23.18 -7.43 39.60
N PRO A 13 22.34 -8.40 40.00
CA PRO A 13 22.81 -9.73 40.35
C PRO A 13 23.54 -10.36 39.15
N LEU A 14 24.80 -10.78 39.34
CA LEU A 14 25.65 -11.37 38.31
C LEU A 14 25.40 -12.89 38.19
N TYR A 15 24.13 -13.27 38.21
CA TYR A 15 23.63 -14.61 37.89
C TYR A 15 22.11 -14.52 37.70
N PRO A 16 21.53 -14.99 36.57
CA PRO A 16 20.09 -14.96 36.38
C PRO A 16 19.42 -15.99 37.31
N PRO A 17 18.31 -15.64 38.00
CA PRO A 17 17.60 -16.58 38.87
C PRO A 17 17.06 -17.76 38.04
N SER A 18 17.12 -18.99 38.55
CA SER A 18 16.70 -20.20 37.84
C SER A 18 15.21 -20.22 37.42
N ASN A 19 14.40 -19.37 38.03
CA ASN A 19 12.99 -19.16 37.73
C ASN A 19 12.77 -18.15 36.56
N THR A 20 13.81 -17.55 35.96
CA THR A 20 13.69 -16.46 34.94
C THR A 20 12.62 -16.70 33.85
N LYS A 21 12.35 -17.94 33.44
CA LYS A 21 11.27 -18.25 32.49
C LYS A 21 9.86 -17.99 33.05
N GLU A 22 9.62 -18.34 34.31
CA GLU A 22 8.34 -18.14 35.00
C GLU A 22 8.11 -16.67 35.38
N ILE A 23 9.18 -15.91 35.73
CA ILE A 23 9.08 -14.44 35.91
C ILE A 23 8.90 -13.71 34.58
N ALA A 24 9.56 -14.15 33.49
CA ALA A 24 9.36 -13.55 32.17
C ALA A 24 7.97 -13.88 31.60
N GLU A 25 7.43 -15.06 31.89
CA GLU A 25 6.08 -15.47 31.52
C GLU A 25 5.03 -14.73 32.37
N ASN A 26 5.18 -14.67 33.69
CA ASN A 26 4.25 -13.94 34.57
C ASN A 26 4.32 -12.41 34.43
N GLY A 27 5.47 -11.86 34.05
CA GLY A 27 5.65 -10.43 33.77
C GLY A 27 5.12 -9.97 32.42
N LEU A 28 4.83 -10.90 31.49
CA LEU A 28 4.14 -10.61 30.23
C LEU A 28 2.61 -10.71 30.36
N ASN A 29 2.12 -11.20 31.51
CA ASN A 29 0.68 -11.38 31.77
C ASN A 29 0.02 -10.15 32.40
N GLU A 30 0.82 -9.17 32.82
CA GLU A 30 0.33 -7.85 33.22
C GLU A 30 0.33 -6.92 32.01
N GLU A 31 -0.50 -7.29 31.03
CA GLU A 31 -0.88 -6.40 29.95
C GLU A 31 -1.49 -5.14 30.59
N CYS A 32 -0.86 -4.01 30.30
CA CYS A 32 -1.35 -2.69 30.67
C CYS A 32 -2.82 -2.60 30.24
N SER A 33 -3.71 -2.60 31.23
CA SER A 33 -5.10 -2.25 31.08
C SER A 33 -5.18 -0.79 30.67
N GLN A 34 -4.92 -0.53 29.39
CA GLN A 34 -5.34 0.69 28.71
C GLN A 34 -6.86 0.59 28.50
N PRO A 35 -7.59 1.70 28.69
CA PRO A 35 -9.04 1.70 28.65
C PRO A 35 -9.52 1.22 27.28
N SER A 36 -10.49 0.31 27.29
CA SER A 36 -11.25 -0.09 26.12
C SER A 36 -11.76 1.14 25.34
N THR A 37 -11.51 1.15 24.03
CA THR A 37 -12.13 1.97 22.95
C THR A 37 -11.74 3.46 22.87
N PRO A 38 -10.65 3.79 22.15
CA PRO A 38 -10.77 4.57 20.89
C PRO A 38 -10.34 3.87 19.59
N SER A 39 -9.62 2.74 19.65
CA SER A 39 -8.95 2.13 18.48
C SER A 39 -9.89 1.47 17.45
N GLU A 40 -10.99 0.84 17.86
CA GLU A 40 -11.99 0.25 16.93
C GLU A 40 -12.74 1.32 16.12
N LEU A 41 -13.06 2.46 16.76
CA LEU A 41 -13.73 3.59 16.11
C LEU A 41 -12.78 4.40 15.21
N LEU A 42 -11.49 4.44 15.56
CA LEU A 42 -10.46 5.02 14.70
C LEU A 42 -10.11 4.11 13.52
N SER A 43 -10.09 2.78 13.69
CA SER A 43 -9.88 1.82 12.59
C SER A 43 -10.96 1.93 11.52
N HIS A 44 -12.24 1.96 11.92
CA HIS A 44 -13.34 2.06 10.96
C HIS A 44 -13.35 3.39 10.20
N ARG A 45 -12.92 4.49 10.85
CA ARG A 45 -12.73 5.78 10.17
C ARG A 45 -11.51 5.77 9.24
N GLN A 46 -10.41 5.14 9.65
CA GLN A 46 -9.21 5.02 8.83
C GLN A 46 -9.45 4.16 7.58
N GLU A 47 -10.22 3.09 7.67
CA GLU A 47 -10.58 2.26 6.51
C GLU A 47 -11.38 3.04 5.48
N ILE A 48 -12.37 3.82 5.94
CA ILE A 48 -13.17 4.70 5.08
C ILE A 48 -12.28 5.80 4.48
N GLU A 49 -11.39 6.39 5.26
CA GLU A 49 -10.46 7.42 4.81
C GLU A 49 -9.49 6.89 3.74
N ILE A 50 -8.89 5.72 3.96
CA ILE A 50 -7.99 5.06 3.00
C ILE A 50 -8.75 4.70 1.71
N PHE A 51 -9.98 4.20 1.83
CA PHE A 51 -10.83 3.90 0.68
C PHE A 51 -11.09 5.15 -0.15
N PHE A 52 -11.59 6.23 0.47
CA PHE A 52 -11.89 7.47 -0.26
C PHE A 52 -10.63 8.14 -0.81
N SER A 53 -9.53 8.14 -0.05
CA SER A 53 -8.24 8.68 -0.49
C SER A 53 -7.71 7.95 -1.72
N THR A 54 -7.69 6.61 -1.66
CA THR A 54 -7.22 5.76 -2.76
C THR A 54 -8.16 5.85 -3.96
N PHE A 55 -9.48 5.83 -3.73
CA PHE A 55 -10.50 5.99 -4.77
C PHE A 55 -10.33 7.32 -5.49
N PHE A 56 -10.25 8.45 -4.79
CA PHE A 56 -10.09 9.76 -5.43
C PHE A 56 -8.76 9.88 -6.15
N THR A 57 -7.67 9.37 -5.57
CA THR A 57 -6.35 9.39 -6.20
C THR A 57 -6.36 8.63 -7.52
N ILE A 58 -6.89 7.41 -7.53
CA ILE A 58 -7.00 6.59 -8.74
C ILE A 58 -8.01 7.20 -9.71
N PHE A 59 -9.16 7.65 -9.23
CA PHE A 59 -10.20 8.27 -10.06
C PHE A 59 -9.67 9.50 -10.78
N VAL A 60 -8.96 10.41 -10.11
CA VAL A 60 -8.35 11.58 -10.75
C VAL A 60 -7.23 11.18 -11.72
N ALA A 61 -6.43 10.17 -11.38
CA ALA A 61 -5.39 9.66 -12.28
C ALA A 61 -5.97 9.01 -13.55
N GLU A 62 -7.15 8.39 -13.45
CA GLU A 62 -7.86 7.72 -14.55
C GLU A 62 -8.83 8.65 -15.30
N LEU A 63 -9.23 9.78 -14.71
CA LEU A 63 -10.18 10.72 -15.30
C LEU A 63 -9.63 11.30 -16.62
N GLY A 64 -10.34 11.04 -17.70
CA GLY A 64 -9.92 11.50 -19.03
C GLY A 64 -8.84 10.64 -19.68
N ASP A 65 -8.62 9.42 -19.18
CA ASP A 65 -7.82 8.45 -19.92
C ASP A 65 -8.39 8.22 -21.34
N LYS A 66 -7.50 7.93 -22.28
CA LYS A 66 -7.85 7.66 -23.68
C LYS A 66 -8.88 6.54 -23.80
N THR A 67 -8.88 5.58 -22.88
CA THR A 67 -9.88 4.50 -22.87
C THR A 67 -11.29 5.01 -22.52
N GLN A 68 -11.43 6.06 -21.69
CA GLN A 68 -12.75 6.66 -21.41
C GLN A 68 -13.33 7.39 -22.62
N VAL A 69 -12.52 8.20 -23.31
CA VAL A 69 -12.95 8.88 -24.56
C VAL A 69 -13.30 7.87 -25.64
N THR A 70 -12.51 6.82 -25.79
CA THR A 70 -12.78 5.73 -26.75
C THR A 70 -14.09 5.01 -26.42
N THR A 71 -14.32 4.70 -25.14
CA THR A 71 -15.57 4.06 -24.69
C THR A 71 -16.78 4.95 -24.92
N MET A 72 -16.66 6.26 -24.66
CA MET A 72 -17.71 7.23 -24.92
C MET A 72 -18.04 7.35 -26.42
N LEU A 73 -17.01 7.37 -27.27
CA LEU A 73 -17.18 7.39 -28.72
C LEU A 73 -17.87 6.12 -29.24
N ILE A 74 -17.42 4.94 -28.80
CA ILE A 74 -18.05 3.66 -29.14
C ILE A 74 -19.50 3.63 -28.63
N SER A 75 -19.76 4.16 -27.44
CA SER A 75 -21.12 4.24 -26.89
C SER A 75 -22.02 5.22 -27.64
N ALA A 76 -21.45 6.30 -28.21
CA ALA A 76 -22.20 7.29 -28.98
C ALA A 76 -22.56 6.78 -30.39
N GLU A 77 -21.68 5.98 -31.01
CA GLU A 77 -21.93 5.33 -32.30
C GLU A 77 -22.84 4.09 -32.17
N SER A 78 -22.87 3.45 -31.00
CA SER A 78 -23.62 2.20 -30.81
C SER A 78 -25.10 2.44 -30.51
N GLN A 79 -25.96 1.69 -31.20
CA GLN A 79 -27.41 1.65 -30.95
C GLN A 79 -27.78 1.03 -29.59
N ALA A 80 -26.80 0.46 -28.87
CA ALA A 80 -26.98 -0.24 -27.60
C ALA A 80 -25.92 0.17 -26.55
N PRO A 81 -26.03 1.36 -25.94
CA PRO A 81 -25.04 1.90 -24.99
C PRO A 81 -24.80 1.00 -23.77
N TRP A 82 -25.83 0.26 -23.33
CA TRP A 82 -25.71 -0.70 -22.23
C TRP A 82 -24.75 -1.85 -22.50
N VAL A 83 -24.66 -2.31 -23.75
CA VAL A 83 -23.74 -3.39 -24.13
C VAL A 83 -22.30 -2.90 -24.08
N VAL A 84 -22.06 -1.66 -24.52
CA VAL A 84 -20.74 -1.02 -24.45
C VAL A 84 -20.31 -0.83 -23.00
N PHE A 85 -21.21 -0.38 -22.13
CA PHE A 85 -20.93 -0.22 -20.70
C PHE A 85 -20.52 -1.54 -20.04
N VAL A 86 -21.31 -2.61 -20.26
CA VAL A 86 -21.01 -3.94 -19.69
C VAL A 86 -19.72 -4.51 -20.27
N GLY A 87 -19.49 -4.36 -21.59
CA GLY A 87 -18.28 -4.82 -22.25
C GLY A 87 -17.01 -4.11 -21.73
N ALA A 88 -17.05 -2.78 -21.64
CA ALA A 88 -15.95 -1.99 -21.11
C ALA A 88 -15.69 -2.28 -19.62
N GLY A 89 -16.75 -2.40 -18.81
CA GLY A 89 -16.65 -2.77 -17.40
C GLY A 89 -16.06 -4.17 -17.21
N ALA A 90 -16.51 -5.15 -18.00
CA ALA A 90 -15.95 -6.50 -17.97
C ALA A 90 -14.47 -6.53 -18.40
N ALA A 91 -14.10 -5.77 -19.43
CA ALA A 91 -12.72 -5.63 -19.87
C ALA A 91 -11.83 -5.01 -18.79
N LEU A 92 -12.31 -3.99 -18.08
CA LEU A 92 -11.58 -3.35 -16.97
C LEU A 92 -11.35 -4.32 -15.81
N ILE A 93 -12.40 -5.05 -15.40
CA ILE A 93 -12.28 -6.06 -14.34
C ILE A 93 -11.31 -7.16 -14.75
N ALA A 94 -11.43 -7.69 -15.96
CA ALA A 94 -10.55 -8.74 -16.47
C ALA A 94 -9.09 -8.29 -16.53
N THR A 95 -8.84 -7.09 -17.05
CA THR A 95 -7.49 -6.52 -17.14
C THR A 95 -6.90 -6.26 -15.76
N SER A 96 -7.69 -5.75 -14.82
CA SER A 96 -7.27 -5.54 -13.44
C SER A 96 -6.91 -6.85 -12.74
N LEU A 97 -7.74 -7.89 -12.91
CA LEU A 97 -7.49 -9.21 -12.34
C LEU A 97 -6.21 -9.83 -12.92
N LEU A 98 -6.02 -9.74 -14.24
CA LEU A 98 -4.80 -10.19 -14.89
C LEU A 98 -3.57 -9.43 -14.40
N GLY A 99 -3.66 -8.11 -14.25
CA GLY A 99 -2.59 -7.26 -13.72
C GLY A 99 -2.19 -7.66 -12.30
N VAL A 100 -3.16 -7.89 -11.42
CA VAL A 100 -2.89 -8.36 -10.04
C VAL A 100 -2.28 -9.76 -10.04
N LEU A 101 -2.78 -10.68 -10.87
CA LEU A 101 -2.25 -12.05 -10.92
C LEU A 101 -0.80 -12.07 -11.43
N LEU A 102 -0.52 -11.37 -12.54
CA LEU A 102 0.84 -11.23 -13.07
C LEU A 102 1.76 -10.49 -12.09
N GLY A 103 1.28 -9.40 -11.49
CA GLY A 103 2.03 -8.63 -10.50
C GLY A 103 2.43 -9.48 -9.29
N ARG A 104 1.49 -10.26 -8.74
CA ARG A 104 1.77 -11.19 -7.63
C ARG A 104 2.76 -12.28 -8.04
N TRP A 105 2.58 -12.87 -9.23
CA TRP A 105 3.50 -13.87 -9.75
C TRP A 105 4.92 -13.30 -9.92
N LEU A 106 5.05 -12.11 -10.49
CA LEU A 106 6.33 -11.45 -10.70
C LEU A 106 7.00 -11.06 -9.37
N ALA A 107 6.23 -10.50 -8.43
CA ALA A 107 6.71 -10.15 -7.10
C ALA A 107 7.19 -11.38 -6.30
N SER A 108 6.65 -12.57 -6.57
CA SER A 108 7.11 -13.81 -5.91
C SER A 108 8.46 -14.32 -6.43
N ARG A 109 8.86 -13.93 -7.64
CA ARG A 109 10.07 -14.42 -8.33
C ARG A 109 11.23 -13.42 -8.30
N VAL A 110 10.94 -12.13 -8.14
CA VAL A 110 11.90 -11.05 -8.36
C VAL A 110 11.98 -10.16 -7.12
N SER A 111 13.20 -9.76 -6.72
CA SER A 111 13.39 -8.91 -5.54
C SER A 111 12.73 -7.52 -5.71
N PRO A 112 12.19 -6.91 -4.63
CA PRO A 112 11.52 -5.60 -4.70
C PRO A 112 12.37 -4.49 -5.32
N ARG A 113 13.67 -4.47 -5.02
CA ARG A 113 14.62 -3.46 -5.55
C ARG A 113 14.74 -3.50 -7.07
N VAL A 114 14.67 -4.71 -7.64
CA VAL A 114 14.73 -4.90 -9.10
C VAL A 114 13.43 -4.43 -9.75
N LEU A 115 12.27 -4.71 -9.12
CA LEU A 115 10.98 -4.23 -9.60
C LEU A 115 10.93 -2.69 -9.63
N GLU A 116 11.30 -2.03 -8.54
CA GLU A 116 11.30 -0.57 -8.44
C GLU A 116 12.19 0.07 -9.50
N THR A 117 13.43 -0.42 -9.63
CA THR A 117 14.39 0.10 -10.60
C THR A 117 13.93 -0.16 -12.04
N ALA A 118 13.36 -1.34 -12.32
CA ALA A 118 12.88 -1.70 -13.64
C ALA A 118 11.67 -0.86 -14.05
N THR A 119 10.67 -0.71 -13.17
CA THR A 119 9.49 0.12 -13.44
C THR A 119 9.86 1.57 -13.71
N GLY A 120 10.74 2.16 -12.89
CA GLY A 120 11.22 3.53 -13.10
C GLY A 120 11.97 3.68 -14.44
N THR A 121 12.84 2.72 -14.76
CA THR A 121 13.62 2.73 -16.02
C THR A 121 12.72 2.60 -17.25
N ILE A 122 11.77 1.67 -17.22
CA ILE A 122 10.82 1.45 -18.32
C ILE A 122 9.96 2.69 -18.53
N LEU A 123 9.43 3.30 -17.45
CA LEU A 123 8.65 4.52 -17.54
C LEU A 123 9.47 5.68 -18.11
N LEU A 124 10.73 5.84 -17.70
CA LEU A 124 11.61 6.87 -18.23
C LEU A 124 11.85 6.68 -19.73
N ILE A 125 12.11 5.44 -20.18
CA ILE A 125 12.29 5.13 -21.60
C ILE A 125 11.02 5.46 -22.39
N VAL A 126 9.85 4.98 -21.95
CA VAL A 126 8.57 5.25 -22.61
C VAL A 126 8.30 6.76 -22.67
N SER A 127 8.57 7.49 -21.60
CA SER A 127 8.38 8.94 -21.55
C SER A 127 9.28 9.67 -22.56
N ILE A 128 10.55 9.26 -22.73
CA ILE A 128 11.45 9.83 -23.73
C ILE A 128 10.99 9.49 -25.15
N LEU A 129 10.57 8.24 -25.39
CA LEU A 129 10.08 7.80 -26.70
C LEU A 129 8.84 8.59 -27.13
N LEU A 130 7.87 8.77 -26.24
CA LEU A 130 6.67 9.58 -26.53
C LEU A 130 7.01 11.05 -26.76
N LEU A 131 7.97 11.60 -26.01
CA LEU A 131 8.41 12.98 -26.20
C LEU A 131 9.09 13.16 -27.56
N TRP A 132 9.94 12.21 -27.96
CA TRP A 132 10.60 12.24 -29.26
C TRP A 132 9.58 12.15 -30.40
N ASP A 133 8.63 11.22 -30.30
CA ASP A 133 7.55 11.06 -31.28
C ASP A 133 6.78 12.36 -31.48
N VAL A 134 6.37 13.02 -30.39
CA VAL A 134 5.67 14.31 -30.41
C VAL A 134 6.52 15.45 -31.00
N VAL A 135 7.83 15.48 -30.74
CA VAL A 135 8.72 16.52 -31.30
C VAL A 135 9.00 16.29 -32.78
N SER A 136 8.97 15.03 -33.24
CA SER A 136 9.22 14.66 -34.63
C SER A 136 7.99 14.66 -35.52
N ALA A 137 6.79 14.70 -34.94
CA ALA A 137 5.50 14.81 -35.63
C ALA A 137 5.18 16.25 -36.04
#